data_AF-A0A6I1GG44-F1
#
_entry.id   AF-A0A6I1GG44-F1
#
_cell.length_a   1.000
_cell.length_b   1.000
_cell.length_c   1.000
_cell.angle_alpha   90.00
_cell.angle_beta   90.00
_cell.angle_gamma   90.00
#
_symmetry.space_group_name_H-M   'P 1'
#
loop_
_entity.id
_entity.type
_entity.pdbx_description
1 polymer ?
#
loop_
_entity_poly.entity_id
_entity_poly.type
_entity_poly.pdbx_seq_one_letter_code
_entity_poly.pdbx_strand_id
1 'polypeptide(L)'
;MSDMSRNAAKAVALTAAGLALLAGCGEPTATPMNDEYAGNSGETEKSQEQESQSSGNGSSSSSGKSDKNTTTSDKKDTGNYKDGTYSINGQYGPVGEDSIDVHLTIADQKVEKVEIVGHPFTTISKNHQDAFAKAINGVVDGQPLKGLKVDKVAGASWTSDAFNKALEVARQEASIQ
;
A
#
# COMPACT_ATOMS: atom_id res chain seq x y z
N MET A 1 13.65 37.88 -29.43
CA MET A 1 13.48 38.86 -28.34
C MET A 1 12.96 38.06 -27.14
N SER A 2 13.79 37.44 -26.31
CA SER A 2 14.83 38.00 -25.43
C SER A 2 14.24 38.95 -24.37
N ASP A 3 14.73 38.77 -23.15
CA ASP A 3 14.60 39.57 -21.92
C ASP A 3 13.51 39.09 -20.91
N MET A 4 13.82 38.39 -19.81
CA MET A 4 14.80 38.55 -18.70
C MET A 4 14.29 39.43 -17.55
N SER A 5 14.30 38.87 -16.33
CA SER A 5 14.26 39.49 -14.97
C SER A 5 13.05 39.04 -14.14
N ARG A 6 13.15 38.69 -12.85
CA ARG A 6 14.25 38.80 -11.88
C ARG A 6 13.95 37.89 -10.67
N ASN A 7 15.03 37.42 -10.08
CA ASN A 7 15.16 36.67 -8.83
C ASN A 7 14.34 37.20 -7.65
N ALA A 8 13.94 36.28 -6.77
CA ALA A 8 13.95 36.54 -5.34
C ALA A 8 14.32 35.25 -4.59
N ALA A 9 15.62 35.08 -4.36
CA ALA A 9 16.15 34.13 -3.41
C ALA A 9 15.64 34.48 -2.00
N LYS A 10 15.04 33.52 -1.30
CA LYS A 10 14.87 33.57 0.14
C LYS A 10 15.71 32.45 0.75
N ALA A 11 16.95 32.80 1.07
CA ALA A 11 17.77 32.05 2.01
C ALA A 11 17.25 32.32 3.43
N VAL A 12 17.03 31.27 4.21
CA VAL A 12 16.85 31.37 5.66
C VAL A 12 17.77 30.37 6.34
N ALA A 13 18.83 30.96 6.88
CA ALA A 13 19.67 30.63 8.03
C ALA A 13 19.70 29.21 8.62
N LEU A 14 20.95 28.72 8.70
CA LEU A 14 21.44 27.65 9.56
C LEU A 14 21.28 28.01 11.05
N THR A 15 20.89 27.03 11.88
CA THR A 15 21.27 26.99 13.30
C THR A 15 21.64 25.56 13.70
N ALA A 16 22.91 25.39 14.06
CA ALA A 16 23.47 24.21 14.72
C ALA A 16 23.21 24.24 16.23
N ALA A 17 23.12 23.05 16.85
CA ALA A 17 23.66 22.68 18.18
C ALA A 17 22.80 21.57 18.83
N GLY A 18 23.45 20.53 19.35
CA GLY A 18 22.86 19.64 20.36
C GLY A 18 23.26 18.17 20.29
N LEU A 19 24.46 17.83 20.76
CA LEU A 19 24.86 16.47 21.14
C LEU A 19 24.31 16.15 22.54
N ALA A 20 23.60 15.04 22.70
CA ALA A 20 23.44 14.35 23.98
C ALA A 20 23.35 12.83 23.73
N LEU A 21 24.48 12.14 23.90
CA LEU A 21 24.54 10.68 23.98
C LEU A 21 24.28 10.30 25.44
N LEU A 22 23.13 9.72 25.72
CA LEU A 22 22.84 9.12 27.02
C LEU A 22 23.06 7.61 26.93
N ALA A 23 24.23 7.18 27.44
CA ALA A 23 24.50 5.80 27.76
C ALA A 23 23.59 5.36 28.91
N GLY A 24 22.75 4.36 28.65
CA GLY A 24 21.97 3.67 29.66
C GLY A 24 21.98 2.18 29.35
N CYS A 25 22.98 1.47 29.88
CA CYS A 25 22.95 0.01 29.96
C CYS A 25 21.94 -0.37 31.05
N GLY A 26 20.88 -1.06 30.68
CA GLY A 26 19.92 -1.68 31.60
C GLY A 26 19.64 -3.09 31.13
N GLU A 27 20.40 -4.05 31.63
CA GLU A 27 20.10 -5.48 31.51
C GLU A 27 19.32 -5.93 32.75
N PRO A 28 18.03 -6.26 32.65
CA PRO A 28 17.41 -7.17 33.59
C PRO A 28 17.61 -8.60 33.08
N THR A 29 18.30 -9.38 33.91
CA THR A 29 18.45 -10.83 33.87
C THR A 29 17.17 -11.53 33.41
N ALA A 30 17.26 -12.28 32.31
CA ALA A 30 16.20 -13.16 31.85
C ALA A 30 16.17 -14.41 32.75
N THR A 31 15.26 -14.43 33.72
CA THR A 31 14.82 -15.68 34.34
C THR A 31 14.05 -16.49 33.29
N PRO A 32 14.45 -17.74 32.97
CA PRO A 32 13.60 -18.60 32.15
C PRO A 32 12.31 -18.89 32.94
N MET A 33 11.17 -18.48 32.37
CA MET A 33 9.87 -19.00 32.80
C MET A 33 9.82 -20.46 32.37
N ASN A 34 9.66 -21.36 33.33
CA ASN A 34 9.40 -22.77 33.08
C ASN A 34 8.08 -22.90 32.30
N ASP A 35 8.17 -23.37 31.05
CA ASP A 35 7.03 -23.84 30.26
C ASP A 35 6.51 -25.15 30.87
N GLU A 36 5.60 -25.01 31.83
CA GLU A 36 4.74 -26.10 32.25
C GLU A 36 3.29 -25.74 31.92
N TYR A 37 2.94 -25.89 30.63
CA TYR A 37 1.56 -26.08 30.22
C TYR A 37 1.44 -27.41 29.49
N ALA A 38 1.04 -28.41 30.27
CA ALA A 38 0.75 -29.77 29.85
C ALA A 38 -0.44 -29.82 28.89
N GLY A 39 -0.25 -30.45 27.74
CA GLY A 39 -1.27 -30.61 26.71
C GLY A 39 -0.95 -31.73 25.74
N ASN A 40 -0.88 -32.95 26.27
CA ASN A 40 -0.90 -34.22 25.54
C ASN A 40 -1.96 -34.24 24.43
N SER A 41 -1.58 -34.67 23.22
CA SER A 41 -2.31 -35.66 22.41
C SER A 41 -1.53 -36.05 21.15
N GLY A 42 -1.02 -37.29 21.12
CA GLY A 42 -1.12 -38.15 19.92
C GLY A 42 0.00 -38.11 18.89
N GLU A 43 0.95 -39.04 19.01
CA GLU A 43 1.63 -39.70 17.89
C GLU A 43 0.58 -40.38 16.96
N THR A 44 0.66 -40.42 15.64
CA THR A 44 1.49 -41.36 14.85
C THR A 44 1.23 -41.21 13.32
N GLU A 45 2.32 -41.21 12.55
CA GLU A 45 2.62 -42.05 11.36
C GLU A 45 1.66 -42.16 10.15
N LYS A 46 2.12 -41.60 9.01
CA LYS A 46 2.44 -42.25 7.70
C LYS A 46 1.36 -42.99 6.86
N SER A 47 1.21 -42.53 5.60
CA SER A 47 1.06 -43.32 4.34
C SER A 47 1.11 -42.35 3.14
N GLN A 48 2.24 -42.19 2.42
CA GLN A 48 2.60 -42.74 1.10
C GLN A 48 1.56 -42.64 -0.06
N GLU A 49 1.98 -41.90 -1.10
CA GLU A 49 1.92 -42.17 -2.55
C GLU A 49 0.56 -42.20 -3.28
N GLN A 50 0.34 -41.28 -4.23
CA GLN A 50 0.42 -41.58 -5.69
C GLN A 50 0.05 -40.37 -6.57
N GLU A 51 0.73 -40.34 -7.71
CA GLU A 51 0.57 -39.46 -8.88
C GLU A 51 -0.88 -39.22 -9.32
N SER A 52 -1.12 -38.04 -9.87
CA SER A 52 -1.76 -37.90 -11.19
C SER A 52 -1.42 -36.54 -11.79
N GLN A 53 -0.63 -36.56 -12.85
CA GLN A 53 -0.55 -35.47 -13.83
C GLN A 53 -1.93 -35.28 -14.47
N SER A 54 -2.36 -34.03 -14.65
CA SER A 54 -3.27 -33.70 -15.76
C SER A 54 -2.99 -32.29 -16.24
N SER A 55 -2.43 -32.23 -17.44
CA SER A 55 -2.37 -31.07 -18.30
C SER A 55 -3.79 -30.61 -18.63
N GLY A 56 -4.10 -29.35 -18.37
CA GLY A 56 -5.36 -28.71 -18.72
C GLY A 56 -5.12 -27.31 -19.28
N ASN A 57 -4.76 -27.26 -20.55
CA ASN A 57 -4.64 -26.06 -21.37
C ASN A 57 -6.03 -25.43 -21.62
N GLY A 58 -6.15 -24.12 -21.35
CA GLY A 58 -6.91 -23.21 -22.21
C GLY A 58 -8.37 -22.92 -21.88
N SER A 59 -8.58 -21.66 -21.52
CA SER A 59 -9.57 -20.75 -22.12
C SER A 59 -10.80 -20.35 -21.28
N SER A 60 -10.77 -19.05 -20.94
CA SER A 60 -11.87 -18.08 -21.01
C SER A 60 -13.22 -18.43 -20.39
N SER A 61 -13.49 -17.80 -19.25
CA SER A 61 -14.83 -17.31 -18.93
C SER A 61 -14.71 -15.91 -18.30
N SER A 62 -14.73 -14.90 -19.19
CA SER A 62 -15.09 -13.54 -18.82
C SER A 62 -16.57 -13.51 -18.41
N SER A 63 -16.85 -13.53 -17.12
CA SER A 63 -18.06 -12.94 -16.53
C SER A 63 -17.99 -13.01 -15.00
N GLY A 64 -17.41 -11.97 -14.42
CA GLY A 64 -17.52 -11.64 -13.02
C GLY A 64 -16.89 -10.28 -12.84
N LYS A 65 -17.70 -9.22 -12.80
CA LYS A 65 -17.24 -7.90 -12.37
C LYS A 65 -16.53 -8.09 -11.04
N SER A 66 -15.23 -7.83 -11.05
CA SER A 66 -14.34 -8.05 -9.93
C SER A 66 -14.64 -7.04 -8.82
N ASP A 67 -15.47 -7.44 -7.85
CA ASP A 67 -15.45 -6.86 -6.50
C ASP A 67 -14.35 -7.54 -5.64
N LYS A 68 -13.33 -8.11 -6.29
CA LYS A 68 -12.18 -8.68 -5.57
C LYS A 68 -11.20 -7.55 -5.28
N ASN A 69 -11.25 -7.08 -4.04
CA ASN A 69 -10.30 -6.14 -3.50
C ASN A 69 -8.98 -6.87 -3.16
N THR A 70 -7.88 -6.53 -3.83
CA THR A 70 -6.59 -7.23 -3.68
C THR A 70 -5.57 -6.38 -2.94
N THR A 71 -4.72 -7.01 -2.11
CA THR A 71 -3.60 -6.35 -1.41
C THR A 71 -2.26 -6.56 -2.12
N THR A 72 -2.19 -7.54 -3.02
CA THR A 72 -0.99 -7.93 -3.76
C THR A 72 -1.37 -8.34 -5.18
N SER A 73 -0.36 -8.41 -6.05
CA SER A 73 -0.47 -8.97 -7.40
C SER A 73 0.82 -9.71 -7.76
N ASP A 74 0.69 -10.81 -8.49
CA ASP A 74 1.82 -11.54 -9.07
C ASP A 74 2.16 -11.04 -10.48
N LYS A 75 1.40 -10.09 -11.01
CA LYS A 75 1.63 -9.54 -12.35
C LYS A 75 2.79 -8.55 -12.33
N LYS A 76 3.50 -8.46 -13.45
CA LYS A 76 4.56 -7.47 -13.62
C LYS A 76 3.98 -6.15 -14.12
N ASP A 77 4.44 -5.04 -13.55
CA ASP A 77 4.21 -3.69 -14.11
C ASP A 77 4.95 -3.55 -15.45
N THR A 78 4.20 -3.35 -16.52
CA THR A 78 4.72 -3.14 -17.88
C THR A 78 4.82 -1.66 -18.25
N GLY A 79 4.19 -0.76 -17.48
CA GLY A 79 4.11 0.67 -17.78
C GLY A 79 3.06 1.04 -18.82
N ASN A 80 2.27 0.08 -19.28
CA ASN A 80 1.15 0.25 -20.20
C ASN A 80 -0.10 -0.39 -19.57
N TYR A 81 -1.08 0.45 -19.26
CA TYR A 81 -2.24 0.08 -18.47
C TYR A 81 -3.49 -0.05 -19.33
N LYS A 82 -4.32 -1.05 -19.03
CA LYS A 82 -5.68 -1.16 -19.53
C LYS A 82 -6.56 -0.13 -18.85
N ASP A 83 -7.43 0.48 -19.64
CA ASP A 83 -8.48 1.33 -19.10
C ASP A 83 -9.50 0.46 -18.35
N GLY A 84 -10.06 1.03 -17.29
CA GLY A 84 -11.02 0.35 -16.43
C GLY A 84 -10.97 0.80 -14.98
N THR A 85 -11.83 0.19 -14.18
CA THR A 85 -11.87 0.42 -12.73
C THR A 85 -11.24 -0.76 -12.00
N TYR A 86 -10.32 -0.45 -11.10
CA TYR A 86 -9.55 -1.40 -10.31
C TYR A 86 -9.80 -1.12 -8.83
N SER A 87 -10.07 -2.18 -8.07
CA SER A 87 -10.30 -2.09 -6.62
C SER A 87 -9.13 -2.76 -5.90
N ILE A 88 -8.39 -1.98 -5.13
CA ILE A 88 -7.17 -2.41 -4.44
C ILE A 88 -7.24 -2.01 -2.97
N ASN A 89 -6.83 -2.90 -2.08
CA ASN A 89 -6.77 -2.63 -0.65
C ASN A 89 -5.35 -2.19 -0.26
N GLY A 90 -5.25 -1.10 0.51
CA GLY A 90 -4.04 -0.66 1.17
C GLY A 90 -4.18 -0.82 2.68
N GLN A 91 -3.34 -1.67 3.30
CA GLN A 91 -3.28 -1.84 4.75
C GLN A 91 -2.09 -1.08 5.35
N TYR A 92 -2.26 -0.57 6.57
CA TYR A 92 -1.21 0.08 7.35
C TYR A 92 -1.46 -0.03 8.87
N GLY A 93 -0.49 0.42 9.66
CA GLY A 93 -0.45 0.22 11.11
C GLY A 93 0.69 -0.72 11.52
N PRO A 94 1.11 -0.76 12.79
CA PRO A 94 2.18 -1.64 13.26
C PRO A 94 1.86 -3.11 13.01
N VAL A 95 0.58 -3.48 13.01
CA VAL A 95 0.12 -4.86 12.74
C VAL A 95 -0.92 -4.93 11.60
N GLY A 96 -1.13 -3.84 10.86
CA GLY A 96 -2.08 -3.79 9.73
C GLY A 96 -3.54 -3.60 10.16
N GLU A 97 -3.79 -2.94 11.30
CA GLU A 97 -5.14 -2.76 11.84
C GLU A 97 -5.99 -1.74 11.08
N ASP A 98 -5.38 -0.79 10.36
CA ASP A 98 -6.07 0.19 9.53
C ASP A 98 -5.97 -0.20 8.06
N SER A 99 -7.06 0.00 7.29
CA SER A 99 -7.00 -0.17 5.84
C SER A 99 -7.81 0.87 5.07
N ILE A 100 -7.53 0.96 3.77
CA ILE A 100 -8.27 1.75 2.78
C ILE A 100 -8.55 0.88 1.56
N ASP A 101 -9.76 0.99 1.01
CA ASP A 101 -10.06 0.49 -0.33
C ASP A 101 -9.92 1.63 -1.31
N VAL A 102 -9.17 1.37 -2.37
CA VAL A 102 -8.85 2.30 -3.44
C VAL A 102 -9.55 1.83 -4.69
N HIS A 103 -10.57 2.56 -5.12
CA HIS A 103 -11.21 2.37 -6.40
C HIS A 103 -10.59 3.36 -7.39
N LEU A 104 -9.67 2.85 -8.21
CA LEU A 104 -8.95 3.61 -9.20
C LEU A 104 -9.59 3.41 -10.58
N THR A 105 -10.02 4.49 -11.22
CA THR A 105 -10.43 4.47 -12.63
C THR A 105 -9.29 5.02 -13.48
N ILE A 106 -8.90 4.21 -14.47
CA ILE A 106 -7.82 4.50 -15.41
C ILE A 106 -8.44 4.72 -16.79
N ALA A 107 -8.04 5.82 -17.43
CA ALA A 107 -8.36 6.12 -18.82
C ALA A 107 -7.14 6.75 -19.49
N ASP A 108 -6.83 6.34 -20.72
CA ASP A 108 -5.72 6.89 -21.51
C ASP A 108 -4.38 6.91 -20.75
N GLN A 109 -4.07 5.82 -20.02
CA GLN A 109 -2.86 5.68 -19.17
C GLN A 109 -2.80 6.62 -17.95
N LYS A 110 -3.88 7.35 -17.65
CA LYS A 110 -3.95 8.35 -16.59
C LYS A 110 -4.97 7.96 -15.53
N VAL A 111 -4.82 8.56 -14.37
CA VAL A 111 -5.82 8.51 -13.32
C VAL A 111 -6.98 9.42 -13.70
N GLU A 112 -8.14 8.84 -13.97
CA GLU A 112 -9.37 9.59 -14.24
C GLU A 112 -10.10 9.93 -12.95
N LYS A 113 -10.19 8.95 -12.04
CA LYS A 113 -10.89 9.09 -10.78
C LYS A 113 -10.30 8.17 -9.73
N VAL A 114 -10.25 8.66 -8.50
CA VAL A 114 -9.99 7.86 -7.30
C VAL A 114 -11.16 8.01 -6.34
N GLU A 115 -11.63 6.89 -5.80
CA GLU A 115 -12.51 6.86 -4.63
C GLU A 115 -11.84 6.07 -3.52
N ILE A 116 -11.89 6.61 -2.30
CA ILE A 116 -11.29 6.00 -1.11
C ILE A 116 -12.39 5.62 -0.13
N VAL A 117 -12.43 4.36 0.28
CA VAL A 117 -13.26 3.88 1.38
C VAL A 117 -12.33 3.53 2.54
N GLY A 118 -12.42 4.29 3.64
CA GLY A 118 -11.60 4.07 4.82
C GLY A 118 -12.18 3.01 5.77
N HIS A 119 -11.32 2.14 6.28
CA HIS A 119 -11.62 1.17 7.34
C HIS A 119 -10.71 1.43 8.54
N PRO A 120 -11.01 2.45 9.36
CA PRO A 120 -10.15 2.85 10.46
C PRO A 120 -10.42 2.01 11.72
N PHE A 121 -9.36 1.64 12.42
CA PHE A 121 -9.41 1.04 13.76
C PHE A 121 -9.61 2.09 14.86
N THR A 122 -9.07 3.30 14.67
CA THR A 122 -9.15 4.39 15.67
C THR A 122 -9.81 5.66 15.11
N THR A 123 -10.34 6.51 16.00
CA THR A 123 -10.87 7.84 15.62
C THR A 123 -9.82 8.74 14.98
N ILE A 124 -8.56 8.63 15.41
CA ILE A 124 -7.45 9.39 14.82
C ILE A 124 -7.25 8.96 13.36
N SER A 125 -7.18 7.64 13.13
CA SER A 125 -7.07 7.06 11.78
C SER A 125 -8.24 7.49 10.90
N LYS A 126 -9.48 7.47 11.43
CA LYS A 126 -10.67 7.94 10.71
C LYS A 126 -10.52 9.38 10.21
N ASN A 127 -10.12 10.31 11.08
CA ASN A 127 -9.95 11.71 10.70
C ASN A 127 -8.90 11.89 9.59
N HIS A 128 -7.81 11.12 9.64
CA HIS A 128 -6.78 11.15 8.61
C HIS A 128 -7.25 10.53 7.29
N GLN A 129 -7.96 9.39 7.32
CA GLN A 129 -8.52 8.75 6.13
C GLN A 129 -9.57 9.65 5.46
N ASP A 130 -10.46 10.26 6.23
CA ASP A 130 -11.47 11.20 5.72
C ASP A 130 -10.83 12.45 5.09
N ALA A 131 -9.78 12.98 5.71
CA ALA A 131 -9.05 14.13 5.18
C ALA A 131 -8.28 13.76 3.89
N PHE A 132 -7.67 12.58 3.86
CA PHE A 132 -6.99 12.05 2.69
C PHE A 132 -7.96 11.87 1.52
N ALA A 133 -9.09 11.19 1.75
CA ALA A 133 -10.11 10.93 0.72
C ALA A 133 -10.64 12.21 0.07
N LYS A 134 -10.79 13.29 0.84
CA LYS A 134 -11.24 14.60 0.33
C LYS A 134 -10.17 15.32 -0.50
N ALA A 135 -8.90 15.06 -0.24
CA ALA A 135 -7.79 15.80 -0.84
C ALA A 135 -7.13 15.08 -2.02
N ILE A 136 -7.20 13.74 -2.07
CA ILE A 136 -6.39 12.93 -2.99
C ILE A 136 -6.66 13.23 -4.46
N ASN A 137 -7.93 13.43 -4.86
CA ASN A 137 -8.29 13.75 -6.24
C ASN A 137 -7.63 15.04 -6.74
N GLY A 138 -7.45 16.05 -5.88
CA GLY A 138 -6.74 17.28 -6.24
C GLY A 138 -5.25 17.08 -6.51
N VAL A 139 -4.68 15.93 -6.15
CA VAL A 139 -3.27 15.57 -6.37
C VAL A 139 -3.10 14.64 -7.55
N VAL A 140 -4.01 13.67 -7.73
CA VAL A 140 -3.81 12.56 -8.69
C VAL A 140 -4.63 12.67 -9.97
N ASP A 141 -5.74 13.42 -9.98
CA ASP A 141 -6.62 13.47 -11.14
C ASP A 141 -5.87 14.01 -12.38
N GLY A 142 -5.97 13.29 -13.49
CA GLY A 142 -5.30 13.59 -14.76
C GLY A 142 -3.81 13.28 -14.79
N GLN A 143 -3.20 12.83 -13.69
CA GLN A 143 -1.79 12.46 -13.66
C GLN A 143 -1.56 11.11 -14.38
N PRO A 144 -0.42 10.93 -15.08
CA PRO A 144 -0.02 9.63 -15.61
C PRO A 144 0.10 8.62 -14.47
N LEU A 145 -0.48 7.42 -14.62
CA LEU A 145 -0.39 6.39 -13.58
C LEU A 145 1.05 5.85 -13.42
N LYS A 146 1.81 5.86 -14.52
CA LYS A 146 3.19 5.36 -14.57
C LYS A 146 4.08 6.17 -13.64
N GLY A 147 4.65 5.51 -12.64
CA GLY A 147 5.52 6.15 -11.66
C GLY A 147 4.82 7.14 -10.72
N LEU A 148 3.47 7.23 -10.76
CA LEU A 148 2.72 8.09 -9.86
C LEU A 148 2.98 7.67 -8.42
N LYS A 149 3.39 8.65 -7.61
CA LYS A 149 3.46 8.58 -6.15
C LYS A 149 2.98 9.91 -5.60
N VAL A 150 2.35 9.84 -4.44
CA VAL A 150 1.95 11.03 -3.68
C VAL A 150 2.85 11.18 -2.46
N ASP A 151 3.13 12.42 -2.11
CA ASP A 151 3.71 12.75 -0.81
C ASP A 151 2.65 12.65 0.29
N LYS A 152 2.94 13.20 1.47
CA LYS A 152 1.97 13.32 2.56
C LYS A 152 0.80 14.21 2.14
N VAL A 153 -0.36 13.60 1.93
CA VAL A 153 -1.62 14.31 1.63
C VAL A 153 -2.37 14.58 2.94
N ALA A 154 -2.80 15.84 3.14
CA ALA A 154 -3.61 16.27 4.29
C ALA A 154 -3.09 15.84 5.68
N GLY A 155 -1.76 15.72 5.83
CA GLY A 155 -1.12 15.28 7.06
C GLY A 155 -1.18 13.76 7.32
N ALA A 156 -1.84 12.98 6.46
CA ALA A 156 -2.07 11.55 6.61
C ALA A 156 -0.94 10.72 5.97
N SER A 157 0.24 10.70 6.62
CA SER A 157 1.44 10.03 6.04
C SER A 157 1.22 8.54 5.81
N TRP A 158 0.72 7.81 6.81
CA TRP A 158 0.51 6.37 6.70
C TRP A 158 -0.55 5.99 5.67
N THR A 159 -1.63 6.77 5.58
CA THR A 159 -2.65 6.59 4.53
C THR A 159 -2.07 6.86 3.14
N SER A 160 -1.20 7.86 3.01
CA SER A 160 -0.50 8.17 1.75
C SER A 160 0.44 7.02 1.34
N ASP A 161 1.16 6.44 2.30
CA ASP A 161 2.03 5.28 2.05
C ASP A 161 1.22 4.04 1.63
N ALA A 162 0.09 3.77 2.30
CA ALA A 162 -0.81 2.68 1.94
C ALA A 162 -1.39 2.87 0.53
N PHE A 163 -1.78 4.10 0.19
CA PHE A 163 -2.26 4.44 -1.15
C PHE A 163 -1.18 4.25 -2.21
N ASN A 164 0.08 4.65 -1.94
CA ASN A 164 1.18 4.43 -2.86
C ASN A 164 1.44 2.93 -3.12
N LYS A 165 1.32 2.07 -2.09
CA LYS A 165 1.38 0.62 -2.25
C LYS A 165 0.21 0.11 -3.08
N ALA A 166 -1.00 0.63 -2.85
CA ALA A 166 -2.17 0.29 -3.65
C ALA A 166 -1.98 0.69 -5.13
N LEU A 167 -1.36 1.83 -5.42
CA LEU A 167 -1.00 2.22 -6.79
C LEU A 167 0.00 1.26 -7.43
N GLU A 168 0.95 0.70 -6.67
CA GLU A 168 1.89 -0.31 -7.17
C GLU A 168 1.15 -1.58 -7.61
N VAL A 169 0.23 -2.08 -6.79
CA VAL A 169 -0.62 -3.23 -7.14
C VAL A 169 -1.57 -2.91 -8.29
N ALA A 170 -2.16 -1.72 -8.31
CA ALA A 170 -3.04 -1.27 -9.39
C ALA A 170 -2.32 -1.25 -10.74
N ARG A 171 -1.06 -0.78 -10.77
CA ARG A 171 -0.23 -0.81 -11.98
C ARG A 171 0.03 -2.23 -12.47
N GLN A 172 0.28 -3.16 -11.56
CA GLN A 172 0.49 -4.57 -11.90
C GLN A 172 -0.79 -5.20 -12.45
N GLU A 173 -1.93 -4.98 -11.79
CA GLU A 173 -3.23 -5.50 -12.21
C GLU A 173 -3.73 -4.90 -13.53
N ALA A 174 -3.49 -3.61 -13.73
CA ALA A 174 -3.85 -2.92 -14.97
C ALA A 174 -2.89 -3.19 -16.12
N SER A 175 -1.71 -3.76 -15.87
CA SER A 175 -0.71 -3.94 -16.91
C SER A 175 -1.18 -4.85 -18.04
N ILE A 176 -1.03 -4.36 -19.26
CA ILE A 176 -1.17 -5.14 -20.49
C ILE A 176 0.04 -6.09 -20.55
N GLN A 177 -0.25 -7.39 -20.56
CA GLN A 177 0.74 -8.47 -20.66
C GLN A 177 0.96 -8.88 -22.12
#